data_AF-A0A359F2T6-F1
#
_entry.id   AF-A0A359F2T6-F1
#
_cell.length_a   1.000
_cell.length_b   1.000
_cell.length_c   1.000
_cell.angle_alpha   90.00
_cell.angle_beta   90.00
_cell.angle_gamma   90.00
#
_symmetry.space_group_name_H-M   'P 1'
#
loop_
_entity.id
_entity.type
_entity.pdbx_description
1 polymer ?
#
loop_
_entity_poly.entity_id
_entity_poly.type
_entity_poly.pdbx_seq_one_letter_code
_entity_poly.pdbx_strand_id
1 'polypeptide(L)'
;SAPSIGGERIMSCEGGTAKLAWSASSLNVVRTDPASGWTLQSLEQKDALRVVVTFRRDGGGSGQGSGTASIDARVINGELIQK
;
A
#
# COMPACT_ATOMS: atom_id res chain seq x y z
N SER A 1 14.06 -16.95 -19.92
CA SER A 1 13.81 -17.06 -18.47
C SER A 1 12.36 -16.68 -18.20
N ALA A 2 11.58 -17.55 -17.57
CA ALA A 2 10.24 -17.15 -17.12
C ALA A 2 10.40 -16.02 -16.08
N PRO A 3 9.54 -14.99 -16.09
CA PRO A 3 9.57 -13.99 -15.03
C PRO A 3 9.38 -14.71 -13.69
N SER A 4 10.25 -14.41 -12.71
CA SER A 4 10.06 -14.89 -11.34
C SER A 4 8.68 -14.47 -10.88
N ILE A 5 7.79 -15.45 -10.64
CA ILE A 5 6.39 -15.18 -10.27
C ILE A 5 6.37 -14.74 -8.81
N GLY A 6 6.60 -13.44 -8.59
CA GLY A 6 6.71 -12.85 -7.27
C GLY A 6 7.87 -11.87 -7.15
N GLY A 7 7.87 -11.11 -6.07
CA GLY A 7 8.89 -10.12 -5.80
C GLY A 7 8.56 -9.24 -4.61
N GLU A 8 9.38 -8.21 -4.43
CA GLU A 8 9.11 -7.11 -3.51
C GLU A 8 9.10 -5.79 -4.25
N ARG A 9 8.18 -4.89 -3.87
CA ARG A 9 8.05 -3.56 -4.47
C ARG A 9 7.54 -2.59 -3.43
N ILE A 10 8.08 -1.37 -3.47
CA ILE A 10 7.55 -0.25 -2.71
C ILE A 10 6.52 0.45 -3.58
N MET A 11 5.32 0.63 -3.03
CA MET A 11 4.26 1.46 -3.60
C MET A 11 4.13 2.73 -2.79
N SER A 12 3.68 3.80 -3.45
CA SER A 12 3.57 5.12 -2.85
C SER A 12 2.21 5.74 -3.15
N CYS A 13 1.71 6.51 -2.20
CA CYS A 13 0.66 7.49 -2.38
C CYS A 13 1.02 8.77 -1.61
N GLU A 14 0.14 9.78 -1.61
CA GLU A 14 0.37 11.01 -0.84
C GLU A 14 0.62 10.74 0.65
N GLY A 15 -0.09 9.75 1.22
CA GLY A 15 -0.05 9.46 2.64
C GLY A 15 1.15 8.65 3.12
N GLY A 16 1.99 8.14 2.21
CA GLY A 16 3.18 7.37 2.57
C GLY A 16 3.50 6.27 1.56
N THR A 17 4.30 5.31 2.01
CA THR A 17 4.70 4.15 1.22
C THR A 17 4.37 2.84 1.90
N ALA A 18 4.22 1.79 1.09
CA ALA A 18 4.08 0.42 1.56
C ALA A 18 5.04 -0.50 0.79
N LYS A 19 5.91 -1.21 1.49
CA LYS A 19 6.68 -2.31 0.92
C LYS A 19 5.80 -3.56 0.88
N LEU A 20 5.60 -4.09 -0.31
CA LEU A 20 4.77 -5.27 -0.56
C LEU A 20 5.65 -6.42 -1.05
N ALA A 21 5.37 -7.62 -0.56
CA ALA A 21 5.93 -8.87 -1.05
C ALA A 21 4.82 -9.72 -1.64
N TRP A 22 5.03 -10.29 -2.83
CA TRP A 22 4.02 -11.08 -3.50
C TRP A 22 4.57 -12.32 -4.18
N SER A 23 3.68 -13.27 -4.44
CA SER A 23 3.89 -14.45 -5.26
C SER A 23 2.70 -14.61 -6.22
N ALA A 24 2.64 -15.73 -6.95
CA ALA A 24 1.49 -16.07 -7.79
C ALA A 24 0.16 -16.16 -7.01
N SER A 25 0.24 -16.55 -5.72
CA SER A 25 -0.91 -16.93 -4.90
C SER A 25 -1.00 -16.16 -3.57
N SER A 26 -0.11 -15.22 -3.31
CA SER A 26 -0.11 -14.43 -2.07
C SER A 26 0.36 -12.99 -2.28
N LEU A 27 -0.18 -12.08 -1.47
CA LEU A 27 0.23 -10.70 -1.35
C LEU A 27 0.23 -10.29 0.11
N ASN A 28 1.35 -9.73 0.57
CA ASN A 28 1.54 -9.28 1.94
C ASN A 28 2.16 -7.89 2.00
N VAL A 29 1.75 -7.11 3.01
CA VAL A 29 2.40 -5.85 3.35
C VAL A 29 3.52 -6.15 4.33
N VAL A 30 4.76 -5.85 3.94
CA VAL A 30 5.96 -6.07 4.76
C VAL A 30 6.17 -4.93 5.73
N ARG A 31 6.01 -3.69 5.25
CA ARG A 31 6.23 -2.46 6.03
C ARG A 31 5.42 -1.33 5.44
N THR A 32 4.97 -0.42 6.29
CA THR A 32 4.40 0.87 5.90
C THR A 32 5.22 2.00 6.51
N ASP A 33 5.42 3.06 5.73
CA ASP A 33 6.13 4.26 6.15
C ASP A 33 5.23 5.47 5.81
N PRO A 34 4.42 5.96 6.76
CA PRO A 34 3.59 7.15 6.57
C PRO A 34 4.42 8.39 6.24
N ALA A 35 3.91 9.24 5.36
CA ALA A 35 4.52 10.53 5.05
C ALA A 35 4.40 11.48 6.26
N SER A 36 5.20 12.56 6.28
CA SER A 36 5.15 13.54 7.37
C SER A 36 3.75 14.14 7.54
N GLY A 37 3.22 14.10 8.76
CA GLY A 37 1.86 14.54 9.08
C GLY A 37 0.76 13.52 8.76
N TRP A 38 1.12 12.34 8.22
CA TRP A 38 0.20 11.23 7.99
C TRP A 38 0.43 10.12 9.01
N THR A 39 -0.61 9.33 9.24
CA THR A 39 -0.58 8.14 10.09
C THR A 39 -1.21 6.98 9.34
N LEU A 40 -0.74 5.76 9.62
CA LEU A 40 -1.42 4.56 9.14
C LEU A 40 -2.80 4.48 9.79
N GLN A 41 -3.85 4.50 8.97
CA GLN A 41 -5.22 4.36 9.44
C GLN A 41 -5.66 2.90 9.44
N SER A 42 -5.43 2.19 8.33
CA SER A 42 -5.82 0.79 8.19
C SER A 42 -4.91 0.02 7.23
N LEU A 43 -4.84 -1.28 7.45
CA LEU A 43 -4.21 -2.26 6.58
C LEU A 43 -5.20 -3.41 6.44
N GLU A 44 -5.80 -3.55 5.27
CA GLU A 44 -6.86 -4.51 5.02
C GLU A 44 -6.43 -5.50 3.93
N GLN A 45 -6.37 -6.78 4.27
CA GLN A 45 -6.26 -7.84 3.27
C GLN A 45 -7.66 -8.19 2.79
N LYS A 46 -8.00 -7.81 1.56
CA LYS A 46 -9.34 -8.04 0.97
C LYS A 46 -9.48 -9.49 0.51
N ASP A 47 -8.40 -10.05 -0.02
CA ASP A 47 -8.27 -11.46 -0.37
C ASP A 47 -6.77 -11.85 -0.41
N ALA A 48 -6.46 -13.11 -0.73
CA ALA A 48 -5.07 -13.60 -0.77
C ALA A 48 -4.16 -12.81 -1.72
N LEU A 49 -4.72 -12.12 -2.72
CA LEU A 49 -4.01 -11.41 -3.77
C LEU A 49 -4.28 -9.89 -3.79
N ARG A 50 -5.05 -9.34 -2.84
CA ARG A 50 -5.37 -7.91 -2.78
C ARG A 50 -5.26 -7.36 -1.36
N VAL A 51 -4.52 -6.26 -1.22
CA VAL A 51 -4.38 -5.51 0.03
C VAL A 51 -4.69 -4.04 -0.21
N VAL A 52 -5.26 -3.38 0.79
CA VAL A 52 -5.48 -1.94 0.81
C VAL A 52 -4.81 -1.36 2.04
N VAL A 53 -3.90 -0.42 1.85
CA VAL A 53 -3.25 0.34 2.91
C VAL A 53 -3.80 1.75 2.87
N THR A 54 -4.39 2.23 3.96
CA THR A 54 -4.96 3.58 4.05
C THR A 54 -4.20 4.39 5.09
N PHE A 55 -3.83 5.59 4.70
CA PHE A 55 -3.24 6.61 5.54
C PHE A 55 -4.26 7.72 5.78
N ARG A 56 -4.20 8.33 6.96
CA ARG A 56 -4.98 9.51 7.30
C ARG A 56 -4.07 10.64 7.78
N ARG A 57 -4.49 11.86 7.49
CA ARG A 57 -3.95 13.09 8.06
C ARG A 57 -5.07 13.78 8.80
N ASP A 58 -4.89 13.94 10.10
CA ASP A 58 -5.80 14.74 10.92
C ASP A 58 -5.37 16.23 10.79
N GLY A 59 -6.31 17.09 10.40
CA GLY A 59 -6.04 18.52 10.20
C GLY A 59 -5.87 19.23 11.54
N GLY A 60 -4.63 19.36 12.02
CA GLY A 60 -4.31 19.80 13.37
C GLY A 60 -3.69 21.19 13.52
N GLY A 61 -3.64 22.02 12.47
CA GLY A 61 -3.07 23.36 12.57
C GLY A 61 -3.28 24.21 11.32
N SER A 62 -3.33 25.53 11.51
CA SER A 62 -3.59 26.58 10.52
C SER A 62 -2.93 26.29 9.16
N GLY A 63 -3.71 25.75 8.21
CA GLY A 63 -3.27 25.50 6.84
C GLY A 63 -3.01 24.04 6.44
N GLN A 64 -3.08 23.07 7.35
CA GLN A 64 -3.05 21.65 6.99
C GLN A 64 -4.47 21.07 6.92
N GLY A 65 -4.92 20.73 5.71
CA GLY A 65 -6.18 20.03 5.50
C GLY A 65 -6.14 18.61 6.05
N SER A 66 -7.29 18.11 6.50
CA SER A 66 -7.46 16.68 6.72
C SER A 66 -7.47 15.93 5.38
N GLY A 67 -7.02 14.69 5.38
CA GLY A 67 -6.94 13.91 4.15
C GLY A 67 -6.88 12.41 4.41
N THR A 68 -7.28 11.65 3.40
CA THR A 68 -7.09 10.20 3.34
C THR A 68 -6.42 9.86 2.02
N ALA A 69 -5.50 8.90 2.05
CA ALA A 69 -4.79 8.43 0.87
C ALA A 69 -4.56 6.93 1.00
N SER A 70 -4.79 6.18 -0.07
CA SER A 70 -4.71 4.72 -0.04
C SER A 70 -3.82 4.16 -1.14
N ILE A 71 -3.19 3.02 -0.84
CA ILE A 71 -2.55 2.13 -1.79
C ILE A 71 -3.45 0.90 -1.89
N ASP A 72 -4.12 0.70 -3.02
CA ASP A 72 -4.84 -0.53 -3.36
C ASP A 72 -3.95 -1.36 -4.28
N ALA A 73 -3.43 -2.47 -3.78
CA ALA A 73 -2.49 -3.30 -4.51
C ALA A 73 -3.09 -4.68 -4.75
N ARG A 74 -2.93 -5.17 -5.97
CA ARG A 74 -3.42 -6.48 -6.38
C ARG A 74 -2.42 -7.21 -7.26
N VAL A 75 -2.29 -8.51 -7.03
CA VAL A 75 -1.57 -9.39 -7.95
C VAL A 75 -2.51 -9.84 -9.07
N ILE A 76 -2.11 -9.62 -10.31
CA ILE A 76 -2.81 -10.10 -11.51
C ILE A 76 -1.77 -10.77 -12.40
N ASN A 77 -2.02 -12.03 -12.78
CA ASN A 77 -1.10 -12.83 -13.60
C ASN A 77 0.35 -12.88 -13.06
N GLY A 78 0.51 -12.87 -11.73
CA GLY A 78 1.82 -12.90 -11.07
C GLY A 78 2.52 -11.55 -10.95
N GLU A 79 1.91 -10.47 -11.44
CA GLU A 79 2.44 -9.11 -11.35
C GLU A 79 1.67 -8.29 -10.34
N LEU A 80 2.40 -7.50 -9.54
CA LEU A 80 1.82 -6.55 -8.60
C LEU A 80 1.44 -5.24 -9.30
N ILE A 81 0.17 -4.86 -9.18
CA ILE A 81 -0.42 -3.68 -9.82
C ILE A 81 -1.07 -2.80 -8.75
N GLN A 82 -0.91 -1.48 -8.87
CA GLN A 82 -1.64 -0.50 -8.07
C GLN A 82 -2.95 -0.18 -8.80
N LYS A 83 -4.07 -0.31 -8.09
CA LYS A 83 -5.42 -0.05 -8.60
C LYS A 83 -5.83 1.39 -8.38
#